data_AF-A0A945EAP7-F1
#
_entry.id   AF-A0A945EAP7-F1
#
_cell.length_a   1.000
_cell.length_b   1.000
_cell.length_c   1.000
_cell.angle_alpha   90.00
_cell.angle_beta   90.00
_cell.angle_gamma   90.00
#
_symmetry.space_group_name_H-M   'P 1'
#
loop_
_entity.id
_entity.type
_entity.pdbx_description
1 polymer ?
#
loop_
_entity_poly.entity_id
_entity_poly.type
_entity_poly.pdbx_seq_one_letter_code
_entity_poly.pdbx_strand_id
1 'polypeptide(L)' 'MIMMVIPVLSNIVGFLLAGLFGLTGYVLGAEWWGETGGYWAGGITFLVILGANIELLDKHKEVRNL' A
#
# COMPACT_ATOMS: atom_id res chain seq x y z
N MET A 1 15.55 -8.76 19.44
CA MET A 1 15.52 -9.03 17.98
C MET A 1 14.09 -9.24 17.47
N ILE A 2 13.29 -10.14 18.05
CA ILE A 2 11.88 -10.40 17.67
C ILE A 2 11.00 -9.13 17.66
N MET A 3 11.21 -8.19 18.58
CA MET A 3 10.45 -6.93 18.64
C MET A 3 10.63 -5.99 17.43
N MET A 4 11.74 -6.08 16.67
CA MET A 4 11.94 -5.29 15.44
C MET A 4 11.45 -6.01 14.18
N VAL A 5 11.33 -7.34 14.23
CA VAL A 5 10.92 -8.15 13.07
C VAL A 5 9.45 -7.91 12.71
N ILE A 6 8.59 -7.72 13.72
CA ILE A 6 7.14 -7.48 13.55
C ILE A 6 6.83 -6.20 12.76
N PRO A 7 7.37 -5.01 13.10
CA PRO A 7 7.12 -3.80 12.31
C PRO A 7 7.72 -3.85 10.90
N VAL A 8 8.87 -4.51 10.72
CA VAL A 8 9.48 -4.68 9.39
C VAL A 8 8.63 -5.62 8.52
N LEU A 9 8.16 -6.75 9.06
CA LEU A 9 7.23 -7.63 8.34
C LEU A 9 5.93 -6.90 7.98
N SER A 10 5.38 -6.11 8.90
CA SER A 10 4.14 -5.37 8.66
C SER A 10 4.30 -4.33 7.54
N ASN A 11 5.45 -3.63 7.47
CA ASN A 11 5.78 -2.74 6.35
C ASN A 11 5.90 -3.48 5.02
N ILE A 12 6.57 -4.64 5.00
CA ILE A 12 6.74 -5.44 3.78
C ILE A 12 5.39 -5.94 3.28
N VAL A 13 4.55 -6.47 4.17
CA VAL A 13 3.21 -6.95 3.83
C VAL A 13 2.34 -5.80 3.32
N GLY A 14 2.39 -4.63 3.97
CA GLY A 14 1.68 -3.43 3.52
C GLY A 14 2.10 -2.97 2.13
N PHE A 15 3.41 -2.97 1.85
CA PHE A 15 3.95 -2.63 0.53
C PHE A 15 3.53 -3.63 -0.55
N LEU A 16 3.57 -4.94 -0.25
CA LEU A 16 3.13 -5.99 -1.18
C LEU A 16 1.64 -5.87 -1.48
N LEU A 17 0.80 -5.61 -0.47
CA LEU A 17 -0.63 -5.37 -0.66
C LEU A 17 -0.87 -4.11 -1.50
N ALA A 18 -0.17 -3.00 -1.22
CA ALA A 18 -0.24 -1.80 -2.04
C ALA A 18 0.11 -2.10 -3.52
N GLY A 19 1.16 -2.90 -3.75
CA GLY A 19 1.56 -3.36 -5.07
C GLY A 19 0.47 -4.17 -5.79
N LEU A 20 -0.16 -5.12 -5.09
CA LEU A 20 -1.25 -5.93 -5.63
C LEU A 20 -2.46 -5.07 -6.02
N PHE A 21 -2.90 -4.17 -5.12
CA PHE A 21 -4.00 -3.26 -5.42
C PHE A 21 -3.66 -2.28 -6.55
N GLY A 22 -2.42 -1.78 -6.60
CA GLY A 22 -1.92 -0.96 -7.70
C GLY A 22 -1.97 -1.70 -9.04
N LEU A 23 -1.57 -2.97 -9.06
CA LEU A 23 -1.66 -3.81 -10.26
C LEU A 23 -3.11 -4.02 -10.69
N THR A 24 -4.03 -4.28 -9.75
CA THR A 24 -5.46 -4.38 -10.05
C THR A 24 -6.02 -3.08 -10.62
N GLY A 25 -5.65 -1.94 -10.02
CA GLY A 25 -6.00 -0.61 -10.53
C GLY A 25 -5.46 -0.36 -11.93
N TYR A 26 -4.24 -0.86 -12.23
CA TYR A 26 -3.67 -0.80 -13.57
C TYR A 26 -4.49 -1.60 -14.58
N VAL A 27 -4.80 -2.88 -14.28
CA VAL A 27 -5.55 -3.74 -15.21
C VAL A 27 -6.91 -3.14 -15.52
N LEU A 28 -7.66 -2.73 -14.50
CA LEU A 28 -8.98 -2.13 -14.67
C LEU A 28 -8.91 -0.78 -15.41
N GLY A 29 -7.94 0.07 -15.06
CA GLY A 29 -7.74 1.34 -15.75
C GLY A 29 -7.31 1.17 -17.20
N ALA A 30 -6.51 0.15 -17.50
CA ALA A 30 -6.07 -0.18 -18.84
C ALA A 30 -7.22 -0.68 -19.72
N GLU A 31 -8.13 -1.48 -19.17
CA GLU A 31 -9.33 -1.94 -19.89
C GLU A 31 -10.26 -0.79 -20.31
N TRP A 32 -10.39 0.24 -19.47
CA TRP A 32 -11.38 1.30 -19.68
C TRP A 32 -10.82 2.51 -20.42
N TRP A 33 -9.55 2.85 -20.17
CA TRP A 33 -8.92 4.09 -20.63
C TRP A 33 -7.59 3.86 -21.38
N GLY A 34 -7.25 2.60 -21.68
CA GLY A 34 -5.98 2.22 -22.30
C GLY A 34 -4.80 2.26 -21.34
N GLU A 35 -3.61 1.85 -21.82
CA GLU A 35 -2.41 1.71 -20.99
C GLU A 35 -2.10 2.94 -20.12
N THR A 36 -2.21 4.14 -20.69
CA THR A 36 -1.98 5.39 -19.96
C THR A 36 -2.92 5.55 -18.77
N GLY A 37 -4.22 5.23 -18.95
CA GLY A 37 -5.19 5.25 -17.86
C GLY A 37 -4.94 4.16 -16.81
N GLY A 38 -4.44 3.00 -17.24
CA GLY A 38 -3.93 1.97 -16.34
C GLY A 38 -2.79 2.48 -15.46
N TYR A 39 -1.77 3.12 -16.04
CA TYR A 39 -0.65 3.67 -15.26
C TYR A 39 -1.12 4.69 -14.21
N TRP A 40 -2.03 5.59 -14.57
CA TRP A 40 -2.59 6.56 -13.63
C TRP A 40 -3.43 5.89 -12.54
N ALA A 41 -4.38 5.02 -12.90
CA ALA A 41 -5.26 4.36 -11.96
C ALA A 41 -4.48 3.45 -10.99
N GLY A 42 -3.56 2.65 -11.52
CA GLY A 42 -2.71 1.77 -10.73
C GLY A 42 -1.74 2.53 -9.82
N GLY A 43 -1.12 3.59 -10.34
CA GLY A 43 -0.22 4.46 -9.56
C GLY A 43 -0.94 5.16 -8.41
N ILE A 44 -2.12 5.74 -8.66
CA ILE A 44 -2.93 6.39 -7.62
C ILE A 44 -3.36 5.36 -6.57
N THR A 45 -3.85 4.20 -7.00
CA THR A 45 -4.29 3.13 -6.08
C THR A 45 -3.15 2.65 -5.19
N PHE A 46 -1.96 2.45 -5.77
CA PHE A 46 -0.76 2.08 -5.01
C PHE A 46 -0.42 3.13 -3.94
N LEU A 47 -0.38 4.41 -4.31
CA LEU A 47 -0.03 5.49 -3.38
C LEU A 47 -1.05 5.65 -2.25
N VAL A 48 -2.36 5.53 -2.54
CA VAL A 48 -3.42 5.61 -1.53
C VAL A 48 -3.30 4.47 -0.52
N ILE A 49 -3.13 3.23 -0.99
CA ILE A 49 -3.00 2.06 -0.11
C ILE A 49 -1.71 2.16 0.70
N LEU A 50 -0.60 2.58 0.09
CA LEU A 50 0.67 2.76 0.78
C LEU A 50 0.56 3.83 1.89
N GLY A 51 -0.05 4.97 1.59
CA GLY A 51 -0.31 6.03 2.56
C GLY A 51 -1.17 5.56 3.73
N ALA A 52 -2.27 4.84 3.45
CA ALA A 52 -3.13 4.28 4.49
C ALA A 52 -2.40 3.28 5.39
N ASN A 53 -1.50 2.45 4.82
CA ASN A 53 -0.67 1.53 5.60
C ASN A 53 0.30 2.27 6.53
N ILE A 54 0.94 3.35 6.05
CA ILE A 54 1.85 4.17 6.85
C ILE A 54 1.10 4.85 8.00
N GLU A 55 -0.07 5.44 7.74
CA GLU A 55 -0.88 6.11 8.77
C GLU A 55 -1.36 5.12 9.85
N LEU A 56 -1.79 3.92 9.46
CA LEU A 56 -2.18 2.85 10.40
C LEU A 56 -1.02 2.45 11.30
N LEU A 57 0.18 2.29 10.74
CA LEU A 57 1.37 1.93 11.50
C LEU A 57 1.79 3.01 12.48
N ASP A 58 1.61 4.28 12.13
CA ASP A 58 1.94 5.40 13.02
C ASP A 58 0.97 5.47 14.21
N LYS A 59 -0.33 5.33 13.97
CA LYS A 59 -1.35 5.23 15.04
C LYS A 59 -1.09 4.05 15.98
N HIS A 60 -0.70 2.89 15.46
CA HIS A 60 -0.35 1.74 16.28
C HIS A 60 0.89 1.95 17.15
N LYS A 61 1.85 2.77 16.72
CA LYS A 61 3.02 3.13 17.53
C LYS A 61 2.66 4.09 18.66
N GLU A 62 1.77 5.05 18.40
CA GLU A 62 1.28 6.00 19.41
C GLU A 62 0.56 5.29 20.56
N VAL A 63 -0.37 4.38 20.25
CA VAL A 63 -1.15 3.64 21.27
C VAL A 63 -0.25 2.72 22.11
N ARG A 64 0.83 2.17 21.55
CA ARG A 64 1.76 1.28 22.27
C ARG A 64 2.69 2.04 23.24
N ASN A 65 2.82 3.36 23.10
CA ASN A 65 3.68 4.19 23.95
C ASN A 65 2.91 4.93 25.07
N LEU A 66 1.60 4.69 25.19
CA LEU A 66 0.74 5.08 26.33
C LEU A 66 0.60 3.90 27.31
#